data_AF-A0A8T5KVR4-F1
#
_entry.id   AF-A0A8T5KVR4-F1
#
_cell.length_a   1.000
_cell.length_b   1.000
_cell.length_c   1.000
_cell.angle_alpha   90.00
_cell.angle_beta   90.00
_cell.angle_gamma   90.00
#
_symmetry.space_group_name_H-M   'P 1'
#
loop_
_entity.id
_entity.type
_entity.pdbx_description
1 polymer ?
#
loop_
_entity_poly.entity_id
_entity_poly.type
_entity_poly.pdbx_seq_one_letter_code
_entity_poly.pdbx_strand_id
1 'polypeptide(L)' 'MKHQQKKIKLNVANRQTRWAPFWAVIKKFGMGHKTHPSAITKHRRHWRRTKLKIKPRRMKKQQLG' A
#
# COMPACT_ATOMS: atom_id res chain seq x y z
N MET A 1 6.72 23.24 6.41
CA MET A 1 6.61 21.87 5.84
C MET A 1 5.23 21.19 6.08
N LYS A 2 4.10 21.86 5.81
CA LYS A 2 2.75 21.41 6.24
C LYS A 2 2.18 20.16 5.52
N HIS A 3 2.75 19.77 4.38
CA HIS A 3 2.21 18.70 3.51
C HIS A 3 3.14 17.50 3.29
N GLN A 4 4.32 17.48 3.91
CA GLN A 4 5.31 16.42 3.66
C GLN A 4 4.81 15.04 4.11
N GLN A 5 4.21 14.93 5.30
CA GLN A 5 3.64 13.68 5.79
C GLN A 5 2.57 13.11 4.85
N LYS A 6 1.73 13.97 4.27
CA LYS A 6 0.74 13.59 3.26
C LYS A 6 1.42 13.03 2.00
N LYS A 7 2.45 13.71 1.50
CA LYS A 7 3.22 13.26 0.32
C LYS A 7 3.90 11.91 0.57
N ILE A 8 4.52 11.72 1.74
CA ILE A 8 5.15 10.44 2.13
C ILE A 8 4.13 9.30 2.14
N LYS A 9 2.98 9.50 2.80
CA LYS A 9 1.90 8.50 2.85
C LYS A 9 1.36 8.16 1.46
N LEU A 10 1.17 9.17 0.61
CA LEU A 10 0.73 8.95 -0.78
C LEU A 10 1.77 8.16 -1.58
N ASN A 11 3.06 8.45 -1.42
CA ASN A 11 4.12 7.74 -2.12
C ASN A 11 4.19 6.25 -1.71
N VAL A 12 4.10 5.95 -0.41
CA VAL A 12 4.01 4.56 0.08
C VAL A 12 2.80 3.84 -0.51
N ALA A 13 1.63 4.50 -0.51
CA ALA A 13 0.41 3.94 -1.07
C ALA A 13 0.46 3.76 -2.61
N ASN A 14 1.27 4.55 -3.31
CA ASN A 14 1.52 4.39 -4.73
C ASN A 14 2.38 3.15 -5.00
N ARG A 15 3.45 2.95 -4.21
CA ARG A 15 4.31 1.76 -4.31
C ARG A 15 3.54 0.45 -4.13
N GLN A 16 2.53 0.44 -3.26
CA GLN A 16 1.67 -0.73 -2.99
C GLN A 16 0.71 -1.11 -4.14
N THR A 17 0.65 -0.35 -5.25
CA THR A 17 -0.19 -0.71 -6.40
C THR A 17 0.45 -1.81 -7.26
N ARG A 18 1.77 -1.92 -7.21
CA ARG A 18 2.58 -2.85 -7.99
C ARG A 18 2.61 -4.22 -7.32
N TRP A 19 2.72 -5.26 -8.14
CA TRP A 19 3.09 -6.58 -7.64
C TRP A 19 4.54 -6.61 -7.18
N ALA A 20 4.88 -7.62 -6.38
CA ALA A 20 6.27 -7.91 -6.10
C ALA A 20 7.04 -8.24 -7.40
N PRO A 21 8.33 -7.89 -7.47
CA PRO A 21 9.12 -8.12 -8.67
C PRO A 21 9.46 -9.60 -8.84
N PHE A 22 9.65 -10.02 -10.09
CA PHE A 22 9.94 -11.42 -10.43
C PHE A 22 11.20 -11.96 -9.74
N TRP A 23 12.27 -11.15 -9.66
CA TRP A 23 13.49 -11.55 -8.96
C TRP A 23 13.26 -11.90 -7.48
N ALA A 24 12.27 -11.26 -6.82
CA ALA A 24 11.95 -11.57 -5.42
C ALA A 24 11.19 -12.90 -5.28
N VAL A 25 10.45 -13.30 -6.31
CA VAL A 25 9.81 -14.63 -6.38
C VAL A 25 10.89 -15.70 -6.52
N ILE A 26 11.83 -15.52 -7.45
CA ILE A 26 12.96 -16.45 -7.64
C ILE A 26 13.77 -16.57 -6.34
N LYS A 27 14.10 -15.45 -5.69
CA LYS A 27 14.88 -15.44 -4.46
C LYS A 27 14.20 -16.22 -3.32
N LYS A 28 12.87 -16.21 -3.27
CA LYS A 28 12.10 -16.86 -2.19
C LYS A 28 11.83 -18.34 -2.47
N PHE A 29 11.48 -18.69 -3.70
CA PHE A 29 11.03 -20.05 -4.05
C PHE A 29 12.10 -20.87 -4.77
N GLY A 30 13.18 -20.27 -5.26
CA GLY A 30 14.16 -20.93 -6.12
C GLY A 30 13.83 -20.82 -7.60
N MET A 31 14.77 -21.27 -8.42
CA MET A 31 14.64 -21.28 -9.88
C MET A 31 13.71 -22.42 -10.33
N GLY A 32 12.95 -22.22 -11.40
CA GLY A 32 12.05 -23.24 -11.97
C GLY A 32 10.60 -23.20 -11.48
N HIS A 33 10.32 -22.46 -10.40
CA HIS A 33 8.95 -22.27 -9.93
C HIS A 33 8.21 -21.18 -10.73
N LYS A 34 7.08 -21.54 -11.35
CA LYS A 34 6.18 -20.63 -12.08
C LYS A 34 5.20 -19.89 -11.15
N THR A 35 5.61 -19.60 -9.92
CA THR A 35 4.74 -18.99 -8.91
C THR A 35 4.44 -17.53 -9.26
N HIS A 36 3.17 -17.15 -9.31
CA HIS A 36 2.79 -15.77 -9.58
C HIS A 36 3.18 -14.84 -8.40
N PRO A 37 3.64 -13.60 -8.64
CA PRO A 37 4.08 -12.67 -7.58
C PRO A 37 3.02 -12.35 -6.52
N SER A 38 1.76 -12.66 -6.77
CA SER A 38 0.69 -12.58 -5.77
C SER A 38 0.98 -13.39 -4.52
N ALA A 39 1.69 -14.52 -4.65
CA ALA A 39 2.03 -15.39 -3.51
C ALA A 39 2.93 -14.70 -2.47
N ILE A 40 3.73 -13.71 -2.89
CA ILE A 40 4.63 -12.96 -1.99
C ILE A 40 4.13 -11.55 -1.68
N THR A 41 3.22 -11.02 -2.51
CA THR A 41 2.71 -9.66 -2.37
C THR A 41 1.67 -9.60 -1.24
N LYS A 42 2.11 -9.33 -0.01
CA LYS A 42 1.21 -9.23 1.16
C LYS A 42 0.23 -8.05 1.09
N HIS A 43 0.70 -6.91 0.57
CA HIS A 43 -0.08 -5.67 0.53
C HIS A 43 -0.14 -5.14 -0.90
N ARG A 44 -1.29 -5.33 -1.54
CA ARG A 44 -1.61 -4.74 -2.84
C ARG A 44 -2.83 -3.84 -2.72
N ARG A 45 -2.73 -2.61 -3.18
CA ARG A 45 -3.83 -1.64 -3.12
C ARG A 45 -4.53 -1.52 -4.47
N HIS A 46 -5.86 -1.51 -4.43
CA HIS A 46 -6.69 -1.14 -5.57
C HIS A 46 -7.45 0.17 -5.29
N TRP A 47 -7.24 1.20 -6.12
CA TRP A 47 -7.74 2.56 -5.86
C TRP A 47 -9.27 2.68 -5.88
N ARG A 48 -9.98 1.82 -6.62
CA ARG A 48 -11.45 1.81 -6.62
C ARG A 48 -12.02 1.14 -5.37
N ARG A 49 -11.43 0.01 -4.96
CA ARG A 49 -11.95 -0.83 -3.87
C ARG A 49 -11.51 -0.35 -2.48
N THR A 50 -10.27 0.12 -2.34
CA THR A 50 -9.69 0.47 -1.02
C THR A 50 -9.20 1.93 -1.00
N LYS A 51 -9.96 2.79 -0.32
CA LYS A 51 -9.69 4.24 -0.21
C LYS A 51 -8.70 4.55 0.92
N LEU A 52 -7.85 5.55 0.69
CA LEU A 52 -6.85 5.98 1.67
C LEU A 52 -7.46 6.92 2.71
N LYS A 53 -7.29 6.59 3.99
CA LYS A 53 -7.70 7.44 5.12
C LYS A 53 -6.61 8.47 5.46
N ILE A 54 -6.21 9.29 4.47
CA ILE A 54 -5.14 10.29 4.64
C ILE A 54 -5.67 11.62 5.18
N LYS A 55 -6.89 12.01 4.78
CA LYS A 55 -7.56 13.15 5.41
C LYS A 55 -8.00 12.74 6.81
N PRO A 56 -7.88 13.61 7.82
CA PRO A 56 -8.60 13.39 9.07
C PRO A 56 -10.08 13.27 8.71
N ARG A 57 -10.73 12.19 9.15
CA ARG A 57 -12.19 12.22 9.23
C ARG A 57 -12.51 13.35 10.20
N ARG A 58 -13.44 14.24 9.85
CA ARG A 58 -14.01 15.18 10.82
C ARG A 58 -14.69 14.31 11.88
N MET A 59 -13.98 14.01 12.95
CA MET A 59 -14.56 13.36 14.11
C MET A 59 -15.23 14.46 14.91
N LYS A 60 -16.54 14.33 15.14
CA LYS A 60 -17.24 15.22 16.08
C LYS A 60 -16.61 14.97 17.45
N LYS A 61 -15.94 15.96 18.01
CA LYS A 61 -15.44 15.87 19.39
C LYS A 61 -16.67 15.93 20.30
N GLN A 62 -16.93 14.87 21.06
CA GLN A 62 -18.08 14.80 21.97
C GLN A 62 -18.06 15.91 23.04
N GLN A 63 -16.90 16.53 23.26
CA GLN A 63 -16.61 17.46 24.35
C GLN A 63 -16.73 18.95 23.93
N LEU A 64 -16.93 19.25 22.65
CA LEU A 64 -16.83 20.63 22.13
C LEU A 64 -18.18 21.27 21.74
N GLY A 65 -19.32 20.66 22.09
CA GLY A 65 -20.66 21.21 21.84
C GLY A 65 -21.03 21.30 20.36
#